data_AF-A0A7K0DV69-F1
#
_entry.id   AF-A0A7K0DV69-F1
#
_cell.length_a   1.000
_cell.length_b   1.000
_cell.length_c   1.000
_cell.angle_alpha   90.00
_cell.angle_beta   90.00
_cell.angle_gamma   90.00
#
_symmetry.space_group_name_H-M   'P 1'
#
loop_
_entity.id
_entity.type
_entity.pdbx_description
1 polymer ?
#
loop_
_entity_poly.entity_id
_entity_poly.type
_entity_poly.pdbx_seq_one_letter_code
_entity_poly.pdbx_strand_id
1 'polypeptide(L)'
;MPGPDAVPHAGPGPDAVPHAGPGPDAVPHAGPGPDAVPHAGPGPDAVPHTGPGPDAVPHTVPGPDAVPHAGPGPDAVPHAAPAPDAVPHAGPGPDAMPHAAPAPDAVPHAAPAPDAVPHAAPAPDAVPHAAPAPDAVPHTGHGPNAEPYPARGLSAVPRGMVRMLSRT
;
A
#
# COMPACT_ATOMS: atom_id res chain seq x y z
N MET A 1 28.14 13.36 8.34
CA MET A 1 27.55 12.27 9.12
C MET A 1 26.13 12.12 8.62
N PRO A 2 25.68 10.93 8.20
CA PRO A 2 24.25 10.64 8.12
C PRO A 2 23.59 11.01 9.47
N GLY A 3 22.31 11.37 9.46
CA GLY A 3 21.54 11.58 10.70
C GLY A 3 21.49 10.29 11.55
N PRO A 4 21.05 10.36 12.81
CA PRO A 4 20.69 9.17 13.55
C PRO A 4 19.39 8.55 13.00
N ASP A 5 19.17 7.27 13.26
CA ASP A 5 17.90 6.61 12.99
C ASP A 5 16.76 7.31 13.75
N ALA A 6 15.59 7.40 13.12
CA ALA A 6 14.44 8.13 13.64
C ALA A 6 13.23 7.22 13.85
N VAL A 7 12.90 6.95 15.12
CA VAL A 7 11.80 6.09 15.58
C VAL A 7 10.76 6.84 16.42
N PRO A 8 10.09 7.87 15.89
CA PRO A 8 9.08 8.62 16.66
C PRO A 8 7.82 7.76 16.87
N HIS A 9 7.26 7.83 18.08
CA HIS A 9 6.03 7.13 18.43
C HIS A 9 4.92 8.12 18.77
N ALA A 10 3.75 7.94 18.16
CA ALA A 10 2.50 8.52 18.63
C ALA A 10 1.70 7.41 19.32
N GLY A 11 1.33 7.63 20.58
CA GLY A 11 0.49 6.69 21.34
C GLY A 11 -0.96 6.66 20.83
N PRO A 12 -1.85 5.90 21.50
CA PRO A 12 -3.26 5.88 21.15
C PRO A 12 -3.90 7.26 21.25
N GLY A 13 -4.76 7.61 20.29
CA GLY A 13 -5.38 8.93 20.24
C GLY A 13 -6.37 9.04 19.07
N PRO A 14 -7.12 10.16 18.99
CA PRO A 14 -8.03 10.42 17.87
C PRO A 14 -7.27 10.54 16.54
N ASP A 15 -6.13 11.23 16.55
CA ASP A 15 -5.24 11.44 15.41
C ASP A 15 -3.79 11.13 15.81
N ALA A 16 -3.07 10.35 15.01
CA ALA A 16 -1.68 10.00 15.26
C ALA A 16 -0.80 10.26 14.01
N VAL A 17 0.02 11.31 14.08
CA VAL A 17 0.87 11.78 12.97
C VAL A 17 2.37 11.89 13.34
N PRO A 18 3.04 10.78 13.69
CA PRO A 18 4.46 10.81 13.99
C PRO A 18 5.28 11.04 12.70
N HIS A 19 6.28 11.92 12.78
CA HIS A 19 7.16 12.27 11.66
C HIS A 19 8.60 11.90 11.96
N ALA A 20 9.17 11.02 11.15
CA ALA A 20 10.61 10.75 11.15
C ALA A 20 11.27 11.66 10.11
N GLY A 21 12.27 12.45 10.52
CA GLY A 21 13.04 13.28 9.60
C GLY A 21 14.03 12.46 8.74
N PRO A 22 14.85 13.13 7.91
CA PRO A 22 15.86 12.45 7.11
C PRO A 22 16.88 11.69 7.97
N GLY A 23 17.22 10.47 7.59
CA GLY A 23 18.13 9.59 8.34
C GLY A 23 18.55 8.36 7.53
N PRO A 24 19.35 7.45 8.10
CA PRO A 24 19.62 6.12 7.55
C PRO A 24 18.32 5.33 7.53
N ASP A 25 17.68 5.24 8.71
CA ASP A 25 16.41 4.54 8.90
C ASP A 25 15.35 5.48 9.47
N ALA A 26 14.15 5.47 8.89
CA ALA A 26 13.00 6.28 9.31
C ALA A 26 11.77 5.38 9.56
N VAL A 27 11.45 5.16 10.84
CA VAL A 27 10.43 4.19 11.28
C VAL A 27 9.45 4.84 12.26
N PRO A 28 8.59 5.77 11.80
CA PRO A 28 7.55 6.37 12.62
C PRO A 28 6.42 5.38 12.92
N HIS A 29 5.94 5.37 14.16
CA HIS A 29 4.87 4.47 14.61
C HIS A 29 3.68 5.23 15.16
N ALA A 30 2.53 5.09 14.52
CA ALA A 30 1.24 5.53 15.05
C ALA A 30 0.54 4.36 15.76
N GLY A 31 0.18 4.56 17.04
CA GLY A 31 -0.62 3.61 17.80
C GLY A 31 -2.06 3.52 17.32
N PRO A 32 -2.91 2.71 17.99
CA PRO A 32 -4.32 2.57 17.62
C PRO A 32 -5.09 3.89 17.75
N GLY A 33 -5.95 4.19 16.77
CA GLY A 33 -6.74 5.43 16.74
C GLY A 33 -7.70 5.49 15.57
N PRO A 34 -8.69 6.40 15.57
CA PRO A 34 -9.51 6.77 14.42
C PRO A 34 -8.68 7.01 13.16
N ASP A 35 -7.71 7.92 13.23
CA ASP A 35 -6.92 8.36 12.09
C ASP A 35 -5.41 8.26 12.39
N ALA A 36 -4.67 7.54 11.54
CA ALA A 36 -3.22 7.35 11.70
C ALA A 36 -2.46 7.62 10.40
N VAL A 37 -1.59 8.62 10.40
CA VAL A 37 -0.83 9.09 9.22
C VAL A 37 0.65 9.30 9.56
N PRO A 38 1.43 8.24 9.83
CA PRO A 38 2.85 8.32 10.07
C PRO A 38 3.62 8.65 8.78
N HIS A 39 4.63 9.51 8.88
CA HIS A 39 5.44 9.95 7.74
C HIS A 39 6.92 9.68 7.96
N ALA A 40 7.52 8.89 7.08
CA ALA A 40 8.95 8.63 7.05
C ALA A 40 9.63 9.53 6.01
N GLY A 41 10.57 10.37 6.45
CA GLY A 41 11.38 11.22 5.60
C GLY A 41 12.39 10.43 4.74
N PRO A 42 13.16 11.13 3.88
CA PRO A 42 14.13 10.49 2.99
C PRO A 42 15.22 9.75 3.77
N GLY A 43 15.53 8.53 3.34
CA GLY A 43 16.60 7.69 3.88
C GLY A 43 16.79 6.44 3.03
N PRO A 44 17.89 5.68 3.24
CA PRO A 44 18.02 4.28 2.85
C PRO A 44 16.72 3.48 3.03
N ASP A 45 16.23 3.43 4.27
CA ASP A 45 15.09 2.57 4.64
C ASP A 45 13.98 3.41 5.30
N ALA A 46 12.76 3.35 4.74
CA ALA A 46 11.60 4.06 5.25
C ALA A 46 10.44 3.09 5.54
N VAL A 47 10.10 2.92 6.83
CA VAL A 47 9.15 1.89 7.30
C VAL A 47 8.12 2.48 8.29
N PRO A 48 7.20 3.35 7.84
CA PRO A 48 6.13 3.88 8.68
C PRO A 48 5.10 2.80 9.01
N HIS A 49 4.66 2.75 10.27
CA HIS A 49 3.68 1.77 10.76
C HIS A 49 2.48 2.44 11.42
N THR A 50 1.27 1.96 11.11
CA THR A 50 0.07 2.26 11.88
C THR A 50 -0.44 1.02 12.63
N GLY A 51 -0.96 1.26 13.82
CA GLY A 51 -1.79 0.29 14.54
C GLY A 51 -3.21 0.19 13.97
N PRO A 52 -4.09 -0.61 14.59
CA PRO A 52 -5.47 -0.74 14.16
C PRO A 52 -6.26 0.57 14.29
N GLY A 53 -7.14 0.84 13.33
CA GLY A 53 -7.92 2.07 13.28
C GLY A 53 -8.92 2.11 12.12
N PRO A 54 -9.99 2.93 12.19
CA PRO A 54 -10.81 3.34 11.06
C PRO A 54 -10.02 3.64 9.79
N ASP A 55 -9.09 4.59 9.87
CA ASP A 55 -8.37 5.14 8.73
C ASP A 55 -6.85 5.10 8.98
N ALA A 56 -6.13 4.36 8.13
CA ALA A 56 -4.68 4.16 8.24
C ALA A 56 -3.95 4.49 6.93
N VAL A 57 -3.16 5.56 6.95
CA VAL A 57 -2.50 6.11 5.74
C VAL A 57 -1.01 6.37 5.98
N PRO A 58 -0.17 5.34 6.17
CA PRO A 58 1.27 5.52 6.30
C PRO A 58 1.90 5.95 4.97
N HIS A 59 2.82 6.91 5.04
CA HIS A 59 3.51 7.47 3.86
C HIS A 59 5.03 7.43 4.01
N THR A 60 5.70 7.00 2.95
CA THR A 60 7.16 7.19 2.79
C THR A 60 7.47 8.33 1.83
N VAL A 61 8.68 8.85 1.92
CA VAL A 61 9.31 9.79 0.97
C VAL A 61 10.38 9.01 0.18
N PRO A 62 10.86 9.47 -1.00
CA PRO A 62 11.80 8.68 -1.80
C PRO A 62 13.07 8.23 -1.07
N GLY A 63 13.48 7.00 -1.36
CA GLY A 63 14.63 6.30 -0.78
C GLY A 63 14.95 5.03 -1.58
N PRO A 64 16.02 4.28 -1.24
CA PRO A 64 16.29 2.93 -1.70
C PRO A 64 15.16 1.93 -1.44
N ASP A 65 14.62 1.91 -0.21
CA ASP A 65 13.62 0.95 0.22
C ASP A 65 12.44 1.64 0.93
N ALA A 66 11.21 1.37 0.46
CA ALA A 66 9.99 1.97 0.98
C ALA A 66 8.93 0.92 1.36
N VAL A 67 8.69 0.73 2.66
CA VAL A 67 7.83 -0.34 3.19
C VAL A 67 6.79 0.20 4.19
N PRO A 68 5.78 0.97 3.75
CA PRO A 68 4.72 1.45 4.63
C PRO A 68 3.73 0.33 5.00
N HIS A 69 3.35 0.27 6.28
CA HIS A 69 2.43 -0.73 6.82
C HIS A 69 1.21 -0.10 7.49
N ALA A 70 0.03 -0.40 6.95
CA ALA A 70 -1.24 -0.05 7.55
C ALA A 70 -1.81 -1.24 8.35
N GLY A 71 -2.15 -1.02 9.62
CA GLY A 71 -2.82 -2.00 10.45
C GLY A 71 -4.26 -2.33 9.99
N PRO A 72 -4.96 -3.24 10.70
CA PRO A 72 -6.36 -3.57 10.40
C PRO A 72 -7.30 -2.38 10.58
N GLY A 73 -8.28 -2.24 9.70
CA GLY A 73 -9.19 -1.09 9.70
C GLY A 73 -10.27 -1.14 8.63
N PRO A 74 -11.38 -0.39 8.78
CA PRO A 74 -12.27 0.05 7.70
C PRO A 74 -11.53 0.37 6.40
N ASP A 75 -10.55 1.28 6.48
CA ASP A 75 -9.85 1.85 5.33
C ASP A 75 -8.32 1.83 5.57
N ALA A 76 -7.59 1.04 4.78
CA ALA A 76 -6.14 0.91 4.87
C ALA A 76 -5.45 1.27 3.54
N VAL A 77 -4.73 2.40 3.52
CA VAL A 77 -4.17 3.01 2.29
C VAL A 77 -2.68 3.36 2.46
N PRO A 78 -1.78 2.36 2.54
CA PRO A 78 -0.35 2.60 2.62
C PRO A 78 0.22 3.07 1.28
N HIS A 79 1.08 4.08 1.30
CA HIS A 79 1.67 4.67 0.11
C HIS A 79 3.20 4.66 0.16
N ALA A 80 3.81 3.91 -0.76
CA ALA A 80 5.24 3.92 -0.98
C ALA A 80 5.61 4.92 -2.07
N ALA A 81 6.46 5.89 -1.74
CA ALA A 81 7.07 6.82 -2.71
C ALA A 81 8.06 6.11 -3.64
N PRO A 82 8.54 6.77 -4.73
CA PRO A 82 9.51 6.18 -5.65
C PRO A 82 10.77 5.65 -4.95
N ALA A 83 11.13 4.41 -5.26
CA ALA A 83 12.26 3.69 -4.70
C ALA A 83 12.75 2.60 -5.68
N PRO A 84 14.00 2.12 -5.59
CA PRO A 84 14.41 0.81 -6.10
C PRO A 84 13.42 -0.32 -5.76
N ASP A 85 13.03 -0.40 -4.48
CA ASP A 85 12.12 -1.41 -3.96
C ASP A 85 10.96 -0.75 -3.17
N ALA A 86 9.72 -1.04 -3.57
CA ALA A 86 8.52 -0.47 -2.96
C ALA A 86 7.51 -1.56 -2.57
N VAL A 87 7.25 -1.74 -1.27
CA VAL A 87 6.45 -2.83 -0.72
C VAL A 87 5.41 -2.32 0.31
N PRO A 88 4.34 -1.64 -0.14
CA PRO A 88 3.27 -1.18 0.74
C PRO A 88 2.34 -2.33 1.16
N HIS A 89 1.96 -2.38 2.44
CA HIS A 89 1.13 -3.45 3.01
C HIS A 89 -0.12 -2.91 3.72
N ALA A 90 -1.30 -3.31 3.25
CA ALA A 90 -2.57 -2.99 3.87
C ALA A 90 -3.10 -4.19 4.67
N GLY A 91 -3.43 -3.95 5.94
CA GLY A 91 -4.05 -4.93 6.83
C GLY A 91 -5.50 -5.28 6.45
N PRO A 92 -6.13 -6.24 7.13
CA PRO A 92 -7.50 -6.67 6.84
C PRO A 92 -8.52 -5.56 7.11
N GLY A 93 -9.57 -5.50 6.29
CA GLY A 93 -10.59 -4.46 6.33
C GLY A 93 -11.76 -4.69 5.39
N PRO A 94 -12.79 -3.83 5.40
CA PRO A 94 -13.67 -3.55 4.26
C PRO A 94 -12.90 -3.15 2.98
N ASP A 95 -11.98 -2.19 3.12
CA ASP A 95 -11.27 -1.56 2.01
C ASP A 95 -9.74 -1.59 2.24
N ALA A 96 -9.00 -2.22 1.32
CA ALA A 96 -7.54 -2.34 1.38
C ALA A 96 -6.89 -1.90 0.05
N MET A 97 -6.20 -0.76 0.06
CA MET A 97 -5.70 -0.11 -1.15
C MET A 97 -4.22 0.29 -1.03
N PRO A 98 -3.28 -0.67 -1.04
CA PRO A 98 -1.86 -0.37 -1.01
C PRO A 98 -1.35 0.14 -2.37
N HIS A 99 -0.54 1.19 -2.34
CA HIS A 99 -0.03 1.86 -3.54
C HIS A 99 1.49 1.96 -3.56
N ALA A 100 2.10 1.40 -4.59
CA ALA A 100 3.51 1.57 -4.90
C ALA A 100 3.69 2.54 -6.07
N ALA A 101 4.44 3.63 -5.84
CA ALA A 101 4.91 4.52 -6.90
C ALA A 101 5.95 3.80 -7.81
N PRO A 102 6.44 4.44 -8.89
CA PRO A 102 7.38 3.79 -9.81
C PRO A 102 8.65 3.30 -9.10
N ALA A 103 8.98 2.04 -9.36
CA ALA A 103 10.15 1.34 -8.85
C ALA A 103 10.62 0.29 -9.88
N PRO A 104 11.89 -0.12 -9.88
CA PRO A 104 12.33 -1.40 -10.46
C PRO A 104 11.49 -2.58 -9.98
N ASP A 105 11.31 -2.69 -8.67
CA ASP A 105 10.60 -3.75 -7.97
C ASP A 105 9.45 -3.16 -7.14
N ALA A 106 8.21 -3.52 -7.47
CA ALA A 106 7.01 -2.96 -6.83
C ALA A 106 6.03 -4.06 -6.44
N VAL A 107 5.82 -4.26 -5.14
CA VAL A 107 5.03 -5.39 -4.61
C VAL A 107 3.99 -4.93 -3.57
N PRO A 108 2.91 -4.26 -4.00
CA PRO A 108 1.83 -3.86 -3.09
C PRO A 108 0.99 -5.07 -2.66
N HIS A 109 0.74 -5.18 -1.35
CA HIS A 109 0.04 -6.31 -0.74
C HIS A 109 -1.22 -5.88 0.02
N ALA A 110 -2.38 -6.35 -0.41
CA ALA A 110 -3.65 -6.20 0.29
C ALA A 110 -4.02 -7.51 1.00
N ALA A 111 -4.19 -7.44 2.33
CA ALA A 111 -4.77 -8.53 3.11
C ALA A 111 -6.27 -8.72 2.76
N PRO A 112 -6.95 -9.73 3.32
CA PRO A 112 -8.36 -9.99 3.02
C PRO A 112 -9.26 -8.77 3.28
N ALA A 113 -9.94 -8.33 2.24
CA ALA A 113 -10.94 -7.27 2.28
C ALA A 113 -11.98 -7.48 1.16
N PRO A 114 -13.29 -7.26 1.40
CA PRO A 114 -14.31 -7.25 0.35
C PRO A 114 -13.85 -6.52 -0.91
N ASP A 115 -13.31 -5.32 -0.71
CA ASP A 115 -12.75 -4.45 -1.73
C ASP A 115 -11.22 -4.35 -1.51
N ALA A 116 -10.45 -5.05 -2.34
CA ALA A 116 -8.99 -5.12 -2.23
C ALA A 116 -8.35 -4.70 -3.55
N VAL A 117 -7.66 -3.55 -3.55
CA VAL A 117 -7.17 -2.91 -4.78
C VAL A 117 -5.68 -2.54 -4.66
N PRO A 118 -4.78 -3.53 -4.71
CA PRO A 118 -3.34 -3.26 -4.72
C PRO A 118 -2.90 -2.69 -6.07
N HIS A 119 -2.17 -1.57 -6.01
CA HIS A 119 -1.75 -0.81 -7.18
C HIS A 119 -0.23 -0.67 -7.23
N ALA A 120 0.37 -1.18 -8.31
CA ALA A 120 1.76 -0.91 -8.65
C ALA A 120 1.82 0.01 -9.88
N ALA A 121 2.55 1.11 -9.78
CA ALA A 121 2.93 1.90 -10.96
C ALA A 121 3.78 1.05 -11.94
N PRO A 122 3.98 1.51 -13.20
CA PRO A 122 4.80 0.77 -14.15
C PRO A 122 6.21 0.50 -13.62
N ALA A 123 6.60 -0.77 -13.63
CA ALA A 123 7.90 -1.28 -13.20
C ALA A 123 8.33 -2.42 -14.12
N PRO A 124 9.65 -2.68 -14.25
CA PRO A 124 10.15 -3.96 -14.74
C PRO A 124 9.48 -5.14 -14.04
N ASP A 125 9.47 -5.13 -12.70
CA ASP A 125 9.01 -6.24 -11.87
C ASP A 125 7.91 -5.75 -10.89
N ALA A 126 6.73 -5.44 -11.45
CA ALA A 126 5.53 -5.08 -10.68
C ALA A 126 4.65 -6.31 -10.42
N VAL A 127 4.39 -6.59 -9.14
CA VAL A 127 3.62 -7.76 -8.70
C VAL A 127 2.61 -7.38 -7.59
N PRO A 128 1.44 -6.82 -7.94
CA PRO A 128 0.39 -6.51 -6.98
C PRO A 128 -0.31 -7.79 -6.52
N HIS A 129 -0.53 -7.89 -5.21
CA HIS A 129 -1.14 -9.05 -4.57
C HIS A 129 -2.35 -8.66 -3.74
N ALA A 130 -3.50 -9.23 -4.06
CA ALA A 130 -4.70 -9.18 -3.24
C ALA A 130 -5.02 -10.58 -2.72
N ALA A 131 -5.35 -10.69 -1.43
CA ALA A 131 -5.98 -11.89 -0.92
C ALA A 131 -7.33 -12.15 -1.62
N PRO A 132 -7.80 -13.41 -1.70
CA PRO A 132 -9.08 -13.71 -2.33
C PRO A 132 -10.26 -13.03 -1.66
N ALA A 133 -11.04 -12.30 -2.45
CA ALA A 133 -12.24 -11.59 -2.02
C ALA A 133 -13.20 -11.34 -3.20
N PRO A 134 -14.46 -10.98 -2.92
CA PRO A 134 -15.47 -10.71 -3.96
C PRO A 134 -15.02 -9.71 -5.03
N ASP A 135 -14.40 -8.60 -4.61
CA ASP A 135 -14.03 -7.49 -5.48
C ASP A 135 -12.51 -7.19 -5.41
N ALA A 136 -11.69 -8.25 -5.33
CA ALA A 136 -10.24 -8.13 -5.41
C ALA A 136 -9.76 -7.79 -6.84
N VAL A 137 -9.15 -6.62 -7.02
CA VAL A 137 -8.67 -6.14 -8.32
C VAL A 137 -7.22 -5.63 -8.22
N PRO A 138 -6.23 -6.50 -8.47
CA PRO A 138 -4.84 -6.08 -8.61
C PRO A 138 -4.61 -5.29 -9.90
N HIS A 139 -3.87 -4.18 -9.80
CA HIS A 139 -3.55 -3.32 -10.93
C HIS A 139 -2.05 -3.11 -11.07
N THR A 140 -1.54 -3.35 -12.27
CA THR A 140 -0.20 -2.96 -12.69
C THR A 140 -0.24 -1.87 -13.75
N GLY A 141 0.67 -0.91 -13.66
CA GLY A 141 1.04 -0.07 -14.80
C GLY A 141 1.75 -0.90 -15.88
N HIS A 142 1.65 -0.48 -17.15
CA HIS A 142 2.21 -1.23 -18.27
C HIS A 142 3.75 -1.25 -18.21
N GLY A 143 4.34 -2.39 -17.82
CA GLY A 143 5.78 -2.67 -17.80
C GLY A 143 6.10 -4.01 -18.46
N PRO A 144 7.38 -4.28 -18.81
CA PRO A 144 7.76 -5.43 -19.64
C PRO A 144 7.51 -6.80 -18.96
N ASN A 145 7.54 -6.89 -17.62
CA ASN A 145 7.23 -8.12 -16.86
C ASN A 145 6.13 -7.91 -15.80
N ALA A 146 5.25 -6.93 -15.99
CA ALA A 146 4.19 -6.63 -15.03
C ALA A 146 3.14 -7.76 -14.99
N GLU A 147 3.09 -8.51 -13.90
CA GLU A 147 2.21 -9.67 -13.72
C GLU A 147 1.19 -9.39 -12.61
N PRO A 148 -0.08 -9.08 -12.94
CA PRO A 148 -1.15 -9.07 -11.95
C PRO A 148 -1.50 -10.51 -11.57
N TYR A 149 -1.23 -10.91 -10.32
CA TYR A 149 -1.65 -12.22 -9.82
C TYR A 149 -3.10 -12.17 -9.33
N PRO A 150 -4.06 -12.84 -10.00
CA PRO A 150 -5.43 -12.86 -9.52
C PRO A 150 -5.55 -13.69 -8.25
N ALA A 151 -6.40 -13.21 -7.34
CA ALA A 151 -7.03 -14.02 -6.32
C ALA A 151 -7.60 -15.30 -6.94
N ARG A 152 -7.08 -16.47 -6.56
CA ARG A 152 -7.66 -17.76 -7.00
C ARG A 152 -9.05 -17.92 -6.40
N GLY A 153 -10.07 -17.53 -7.16
CA GLY A 153 -11.47 -17.75 -6.85
C GLY A 153 -12.35 -16.67 -7.48
N LEU A 154 -13.24 -17.08 -8.38
CA LEU A 154 -14.27 -16.30 -9.08
C LEU A 154 -13.88 -15.75 -10.47
N SER A 155 -14.83 -15.94 -11.39
CA SER A 155 -14.76 -15.70 -12.83
C SER A 155 -14.50 -14.24 -13.15
N ALA A 156 -13.36 -13.93 -13.75
CA ALA A 156 -13.14 -12.66 -14.45
C ALA A 156 -14.17 -12.55 -15.59
N VAL A 157 -15.16 -11.67 -15.47
CA VAL A 157 -15.98 -11.26 -16.62
C VAL A 157 -15.22 -10.14 -17.32
N PRO A 158 -14.67 -10.35 -18.52
CA PRO A 158 -13.99 -9.28 -19.23
C PRO A 158 -15.01 -8.19 -19.60
N ARG A 159 -14.81 -6.98 -19.05
CA ARG A 159 -15.55 -5.78 -19.43
C ARG A 159 -15.17 -5.39 -20.86
N GLY A 160 -15.91 -5.91 -21.83
CA GLY A 160 -15.74 -5.52 -23.22
C GLY A 160 -16.53 -6.37 -24.21
N MET A 161 -17.86 -6.20 -24.24
CA MET A 161 -18.68 -6.24 -25.46
C MET A 161 -20.15 -5.97 -25.10
N VAL A 162 -20.52 -4.69 -25.09
CA VAL A 162 -21.92 -4.31 -25.32
C VAL A 162 -22.14 -4.43 -26.84
N ARG A 163 -22.76 -5.53 -27.28
CA ARG A 163 -23.52 -5.52 -28.54
C ARG A 163 -24.91 -6.12 -28.32
N MET A 164 -25.82 -5.18 -28.08
CA MET A 164 -27.23 -5.16 -28.42
C MET A 164 -27.68 -6.28 -29.38
N LEU A 165 -28.46 -7.23 -28.86
CA LEU A 165 -29.50 -7.89 -29.64
C LEU A 165 -30.85 -7.51 -29.02
N SER A 166 -31.50 -6.53 -29.64
CA SER A 166 -32.92 -6.27 -29.39
C SER A 166 -33.75 -7.37 -30.03
N ARG A 167 -34.77 -7.78 -29.28
CA ARG A 167 -35.83 -8.75 -29.61
C ARG A 167 -36.54 -8.37 -30.91
N THR A 168 -36.77 -9.35 -31.78
CA THR A 168 -38.09 -9.89 -32.19
C THR A 168 -37.88 -11.03 -33.17
#